data_AF-A0A1M6U3C4-F1
#
_entry.id   AF-A0A1M6U3C4-F1
#
_cell.length_a   1.000
_cell.length_b   1.000
_cell.length_c   1.000
_cell.angle_alpha   90.00
_cell.angle_beta   90.00
_cell.angle_gamma   90.00
#
_symmetry.space_group_name_H-M   'P 1'
#
loop_
_entity.id
_entity.type
_entity.pdbx_description
1 polymer ?
#
loop_
_entity_poly.entity_id
_entity_poly.type
_entity_poly.pdbx_seq_one_letter_code
_entity_poly.pdbx_strand_id
1 'polypeptide(L)'
;MNKSMIFISLILILFSSGICTREGEEETDLYKKVFTNLSEVQENGVKIKYTSNKPINEELKKILKNYNENFLEAKLKKENDVVYYNDNIEKDDKRIKILASDEGQGTNIEIEMIQNTKHINIYNMKKELGKLVDDTSLKPQYFSYVKGKLKTEKQISDVNTMLKEKLIENGAIKFNSIPINSGITGVASNNKNLKLNYSISEYSGGKYLILGTPIIFTTY
;
A
#
# COMPACT_ATOMS: atom_id res chain seq x y z
N MET A 1 -6.32 49.27 25.59
CA MET A 1 -5.10 48.51 25.22
C MET A 1 -5.37 47.05 25.51
N ASN A 2 -5.46 46.21 24.48
CA ASN A 2 -5.11 44.77 24.51
C ASN A 2 -5.21 44.23 23.08
N LYS A 3 -4.30 44.72 22.23
CA LYS A 3 -3.90 44.07 20.98
C LYS A 3 -2.97 42.93 21.36
N SER A 4 -3.49 41.81 21.85
CA SER A 4 -2.71 40.58 21.95
C SER A 4 -3.63 39.37 22.13
N MET A 5 -4.43 39.08 21.11
CA MET A 5 -5.18 37.83 21.06
C MET A 5 -5.42 37.37 19.62
N ILE A 6 -4.46 37.62 18.74
CA ILE A 6 -4.46 37.09 17.36
C ILE A 6 -3.02 36.75 17.01
N PHE A 7 -2.43 35.71 17.61
CA PHE A 7 -1.15 35.19 17.10
C PHE A 7 -0.88 33.69 17.35
N ILE A 8 -1.83 32.91 17.88
CA ILE A 8 -1.64 31.47 18.13
C ILE A 8 -2.46 30.58 17.17
N SER A 9 -3.25 31.17 16.26
CA SER A 9 -4.06 30.41 15.29
C SER A 9 -3.34 30.06 13.98
N LEU A 10 -2.17 30.65 13.67
CA LEU A 10 -1.54 30.49 12.35
C LEU A 10 -0.43 29.43 12.26
N ILE A 11 0.05 28.87 13.37
CA ILE A 11 1.18 27.91 13.36
C ILE A 11 0.73 26.45 13.23
N LEU A 12 -0.55 26.14 13.48
CA LEU A 12 -1.07 24.77 13.40
C LEU A 12 -1.46 24.30 12.00
N ILE A 13 -1.50 25.19 10.99
CA ILE A 13 -1.94 24.85 9.64
C ILE A 13 -0.78 24.32 8.75
N LEU A 14 0.48 24.40 9.21
CA LEU A 14 1.63 23.97 8.40
C LEU A 14 2.09 22.52 8.64
N PHE A 15 1.42 21.75 9.50
CA PHE A 15 1.83 20.36 9.81
C PHE A 15 0.93 19.26 9.21
N SER A 16 -0.20 19.58 8.57
CA SER A 16 -1.14 18.55 8.11
C SER A 16 -0.87 18.00 6.71
N SER A 17 -0.06 18.66 5.88
CA SER A 17 0.19 18.25 4.48
C SER A 17 1.54 17.58 4.22
N GLY A 18 2.44 17.52 5.22
CA GLY A 18 3.80 16.99 5.07
C GLY A 18 4.08 15.61 5.69
N ILE A 19 3.15 15.06 6.48
CA ILE A 19 3.40 13.81 7.22
C ILE A 19 3.21 12.60 6.30
N CYS A 20 2.18 12.61 5.45
CA CYS A 20 1.88 11.49 4.54
C CYS A 20 2.90 11.39 3.38
N THR A 21 3.48 12.53 2.95
CA THR A 21 4.47 12.56 1.86
C THR A 21 5.83 12.02 2.31
N ARG A 22 6.32 12.45 3.48
CA ARG A 22 7.58 11.95 4.06
C ARG A 22 7.54 10.46 4.38
N GLU A 23 6.45 9.99 4.98
CA GLU A 23 6.30 8.58 5.35
C GLU A 23 6.30 7.65 4.11
N GLY A 24 5.67 8.08 3.01
CA GLY A 24 5.67 7.32 1.76
C GLY A 24 7.02 7.28 1.03
N GLU A 25 7.80 8.36 1.07
CA GLU A 25 9.15 8.41 0.51
C GLU A 25 10.11 7.53 1.32
N GLU A 26 10.09 7.65 2.65
CA GLU A 26 10.92 6.84 3.55
C GLU A 26 10.63 5.34 3.42
N GLU A 27 9.37 4.94 3.31
CA GLU A 27 8.97 3.55 3.05
C GLU A 27 9.47 3.06 1.69
N THR A 28 9.29 3.86 0.64
CA THR A 28 9.75 3.52 -0.71
C THR A 28 11.26 3.32 -0.74
N ASP A 29 12.01 4.16 -0.03
CA ASP A 29 13.46 4.06 0.06
C ASP A 29 13.91 2.86 0.91
N LEU A 30 13.19 2.53 1.99
CA LEU A 30 13.43 1.30 2.74
C LEU A 30 13.25 0.07 1.84
N TYR A 31 12.16 0.00 1.07
CA TYR A 31 11.95 -1.12 0.13
C TYR A 31 13.09 -1.22 -0.87
N LYS A 32 13.53 -0.11 -1.47
CA LYS A 32 14.67 -0.11 -2.40
C LYS A 32 15.93 -0.63 -1.75
N LYS A 33 16.28 -0.15 -0.55
CA LYS A 33 17.50 -0.56 0.17
C LYS A 33 17.51 -2.06 0.48
N VAL A 34 16.36 -2.63 0.85
CA VAL A 34 16.23 -4.06 1.16
C VAL A 34 16.18 -4.91 -0.12
N PHE A 35 15.45 -4.49 -1.16
CA PHE A 35 15.24 -5.28 -2.38
C PHE A 35 16.45 -5.36 -3.31
N THR A 36 17.19 -4.25 -3.49
CA THR A 36 18.14 -4.07 -4.62
C THR A 36 19.13 -5.24 -4.78
N ASN A 37 19.54 -5.86 -3.68
CA ASN A 37 20.53 -6.96 -3.68
C ASN A 37 19.93 -8.35 -3.48
N LEU A 38 18.67 -8.46 -3.04
CA LEU A 38 18.04 -9.74 -2.76
C LEU A 38 17.15 -10.22 -3.91
N SER A 39 16.54 -9.29 -4.65
CA SER A 39 15.47 -9.64 -5.58
C SER A 39 15.36 -8.69 -6.77
N GLU A 40 14.80 -9.21 -7.85
CA GLU A 40 14.33 -8.43 -9.00
C GLU A 40 12.86 -8.10 -8.79
N VAL A 41 12.54 -6.82 -8.75
CA VAL A 41 11.17 -6.34 -8.56
C VAL A 41 10.33 -6.79 -9.75
N GLN A 42 9.11 -7.24 -9.46
CA GLN A 42 8.15 -7.67 -10.47
C GLN A 42 6.80 -6.99 -10.30
N GLU A 43 6.42 -6.65 -9.07
CA GLU A 43 5.10 -6.13 -8.76
C GLU A 43 5.16 -5.15 -7.59
N ASN A 44 4.42 -4.06 -7.71
CA ASN A 44 4.12 -3.13 -6.63
C ASN A 44 2.62 -3.15 -6.39
N GLY A 45 2.21 -3.11 -5.13
CA GLY A 45 0.81 -2.89 -4.79
C GLY A 45 0.66 -1.76 -3.79
N VAL A 46 -0.36 -0.93 -4.01
CA VAL A 46 -0.84 0.03 -3.02
C VAL A 46 -2.33 -0.14 -2.87
N LYS A 47 -2.81 -0.07 -1.63
CA LYS A 47 -4.22 -0.11 -1.30
C LYS A 47 -4.55 1.06 -0.38
N ILE A 48 -5.70 1.67 -0.58
CA ILE A 48 -6.26 2.62 0.36
C ILE A 48 -7.62 2.12 0.85
N LYS A 49 -7.87 2.26 2.14
CA LYS A 49 -9.18 2.06 2.77
C LYS A 49 -9.65 3.33 3.45
N TYR A 50 -10.91 3.70 3.27
CA TYR A 50 -11.52 4.84 3.96
C TYR A 50 -13.05 4.70 4.02
N THR A 51 -13.68 5.49 4.88
CA THR A 51 -15.15 5.60 4.93
C THR A 51 -15.55 6.95 4.35
N SER A 52 -16.41 6.95 3.33
CA SER A 52 -17.05 8.14 2.79
C SER A 52 -18.40 8.36 3.48
N ASN A 53 -18.77 9.61 3.76
CA ASN A 53 -20.11 9.94 4.23
C ASN A 53 -21.15 9.99 3.08
N LYS A 54 -20.72 9.78 1.83
CA LYS A 54 -21.57 9.80 0.64
C LYS A 54 -22.18 8.42 0.39
N PRO A 55 -23.35 8.35 -0.25
CA PRO A 55 -23.91 7.10 -0.77
C PRO A 55 -22.97 6.44 -1.78
N ILE A 56 -23.01 5.11 -1.85
CA ILE A 56 -22.11 4.29 -2.68
C ILE A 56 -22.04 4.74 -4.13
N ASN A 57 -23.18 5.06 -4.74
CA ASN A 57 -23.26 5.48 -6.14
C ASN A 57 -22.59 6.83 -6.38
N GLU A 58 -22.70 7.76 -5.44
CA GLU A 58 -22.07 9.09 -5.56
C GLU A 58 -20.56 9.00 -5.37
N GLU A 59 -20.12 8.22 -4.37
CA GLU A 59 -18.70 8.01 -4.09
C GLU A 59 -18.01 7.28 -5.24
N LEU A 60 -18.63 6.24 -5.80
CA LEU A 60 -18.12 5.57 -6.99
C LEU A 60 -18.06 6.54 -8.17
N LYS A 61 -19.13 7.27 -8.51
CA LYS A 61 -19.09 8.26 -9.61
C LYS A 61 -17.93 9.25 -9.48
N LYS A 62 -17.63 9.71 -8.26
CA LYS A 62 -16.47 10.58 -7.96
C LYS A 62 -15.14 9.88 -8.28
N ILE A 63 -14.91 8.69 -7.73
CA ILE A 63 -13.66 7.94 -7.92
C ILE A 63 -13.42 7.66 -9.41
N LEU A 64 -14.47 7.21 -10.10
CA LEU A 64 -14.41 6.77 -11.49
C LEU A 64 -14.14 7.95 -12.43
N LYS A 65 -14.78 9.11 -12.19
CA LYS A 65 -14.50 10.36 -12.90
C LYS A 65 -13.04 10.80 -12.78
N ASN A 66 -12.42 10.60 -11.61
CA ASN A 66 -11.03 10.98 -11.37
C ASN A 66 -10.02 10.01 -12.03
N TYR A 67 -10.43 8.80 -12.41
CA TYR A 67 -9.57 7.82 -13.08
C TYR A 67 -9.63 7.87 -14.61
N ASN A 68 -10.82 8.07 -15.19
CA ASN A 68 -10.98 8.28 -16.65
C ASN A 68 -12.40 8.77 -16.98
N GLU A 69 -12.54 9.69 -17.95
CA GLU A 69 -13.84 10.32 -18.31
C GLU A 69 -14.83 9.38 -19.04
N ASN A 70 -14.35 8.26 -19.61
CA ASN A 70 -15.17 7.32 -20.39
C ASN A 70 -15.67 6.14 -19.55
N PHE A 71 -16.45 6.43 -18.51
CA PHE A 71 -16.90 5.41 -17.56
C PHE A 71 -18.23 4.77 -17.94
N LEU A 72 -18.18 3.50 -18.33
CA LEU A 72 -19.37 2.66 -18.56
C LEU A 72 -19.77 1.95 -17.26
N GLU A 73 -21.05 2.07 -16.89
CA GLU A 73 -21.73 1.30 -15.83
C GLU A 73 -21.52 -0.23 -15.98
N ALA A 74 -21.14 -0.70 -17.18
CA ALA A 74 -20.96 -2.11 -17.54
C ALA A 74 -19.85 -2.87 -16.78
N LYS A 75 -18.90 -2.18 -16.12
CA LYS A 75 -17.82 -2.83 -15.33
C LYS A 75 -18.15 -2.97 -13.84
N LEU A 76 -19.25 -2.37 -13.38
CA LEU A 76 -19.69 -2.50 -11.99
C LEU A 76 -20.45 -3.82 -11.82
N LYS A 77 -20.03 -4.63 -10.86
CA LYS A 77 -20.77 -5.81 -10.40
C LYS A 77 -21.34 -5.52 -9.01
N LYS A 78 -22.50 -6.09 -8.68
CA LYS A 78 -23.11 -5.98 -7.34
C LYS A 78 -23.44 -7.36 -6.80
N GLU A 79 -22.93 -7.72 -5.63
CA GLU A 79 -23.33 -8.92 -4.87
C GLU A 79 -23.40 -8.54 -3.38
N ASN A 80 -24.45 -8.99 -2.67
CA ASN A 80 -24.59 -8.84 -1.21
C ASN A 80 -24.21 -7.46 -0.66
N ASP A 81 -24.78 -6.39 -1.23
CA ASP A 81 -24.56 -4.98 -0.86
C ASP A 81 -23.15 -4.42 -1.08
N VAL A 82 -22.29 -5.18 -1.76
CA VAL A 82 -20.97 -4.74 -2.21
C VAL A 82 -21.00 -4.46 -3.72
N VAL A 83 -20.43 -3.34 -4.11
CA VAL A 83 -20.17 -2.99 -5.51
C VAL A 83 -18.69 -3.13 -5.80
N TYR A 84 -18.37 -3.81 -6.91
CA TYR A 84 -17.00 -4.06 -7.33
C TYR A 84 -16.73 -3.45 -8.70
N TYR A 85 -15.55 -2.89 -8.82
CA TYR A 85 -14.94 -2.52 -10.08
C TYR A 85 -13.59 -3.22 -10.18
N ASN A 86 -13.27 -3.80 -11.33
CA ASN A 86 -11.94 -4.32 -11.61
C ASN A 86 -11.60 -3.99 -13.05
N ASP A 87 -10.49 -3.31 -13.26
CA ASP A 87 -10.06 -2.94 -14.59
C ASP A 87 -8.56 -3.07 -14.75
N ASN A 88 -8.18 -3.57 -15.92
CA ASN A 88 -6.80 -3.57 -16.37
C ASN A 88 -6.64 -2.33 -17.24
N ILE A 89 -5.87 -1.38 -16.73
CA ILE A 89 -5.41 -0.24 -17.51
C ILE A 89 -4.23 -0.76 -18.33
N GLU A 90 -4.47 -1.01 -19.62
CA GLU A 90 -3.43 -1.52 -20.54
C GLU A 90 -2.18 -0.61 -20.55
N LYS A 91 -2.39 0.68 -20.29
CA LYS A 91 -1.30 1.63 -20.05
C LYS A 91 -0.62 1.31 -18.71
N ASP A 92 0.65 0.94 -18.79
CA ASP A 92 1.58 0.70 -17.67
C ASP A 92 1.40 -0.64 -16.90
N ASP A 93 0.79 -1.66 -17.51
CA ASP A 93 0.54 -2.99 -16.92
C ASP A 93 -0.01 -2.90 -15.49
N LYS A 94 -1.08 -2.10 -15.39
CA LYS A 94 -1.65 -1.63 -14.14
C LYS A 94 -3.07 -2.15 -13.98
N ARG A 95 -3.37 -2.70 -12.83
CA ARG A 95 -4.70 -3.16 -12.45
C ARG A 95 -5.25 -2.35 -11.30
N ILE A 96 -6.52 -1.99 -11.40
CA ILE A 96 -7.23 -1.28 -10.35
C ILE A 96 -8.48 -2.04 -9.96
N LYS A 97 -8.64 -2.28 -8.67
CA LYS A 97 -9.84 -2.90 -8.10
C LYS A 97 -10.43 -1.95 -7.06
N ILE A 98 -11.72 -1.70 -7.15
CA ILE A 98 -12.48 -0.93 -6.16
C ILE A 98 -13.51 -1.88 -5.56
N LEU A 99 -13.60 -1.89 -4.24
CA LEU A 99 -14.70 -2.48 -3.50
C LEU A 99 -15.36 -1.38 -2.70
N ALA A 100 -16.68 -1.31 -2.79
CA ALA A 100 -17.49 -0.36 -2.06
C ALA A 100 -18.64 -1.09 -1.36
N SER A 101 -18.89 -0.81 -0.10
CA SER A 101 -19.98 -1.43 0.68
C SER A 101 -20.69 -0.41 1.54
N ASP A 102 -22.01 -0.55 1.68
CA ASP A 102 -22.82 0.28 2.57
C ASP A 102 -22.78 -0.29 4.00
N GLU A 103 -22.50 0.56 4.99
CA GLU A 103 -22.55 0.19 6.42
C GLU A 103 -23.58 1.03 7.22
N GLY A 104 -24.52 1.70 6.55
CA GLY A 104 -25.60 2.46 7.17
C GLY A 104 -25.18 3.81 7.79
N GLN A 105 -23.89 4.02 8.07
CA GLN A 105 -23.32 5.32 8.49
C GLN A 105 -22.44 5.98 7.41
N GLY A 106 -22.37 5.37 6.22
CA GLY A 106 -21.50 5.79 5.12
C GLY A 106 -21.13 4.61 4.23
N THR A 107 -20.28 4.89 3.24
CA THR A 107 -19.75 3.88 2.31
C THR A 107 -18.31 3.56 2.67
N ASN A 108 -18.01 2.30 2.94
CA ASN A 108 -16.63 1.83 3.04
C ASN A 108 -16.06 1.61 1.65
N ILE A 109 -14.89 2.18 1.39
CA ILE A 109 -14.19 2.10 0.12
C ILE A 109 -12.83 1.43 0.33
N GLU A 110 -12.52 0.48 -0.54
CA GLU A 110 -11.20 -0.13 -0.68
C GLU A 110 -10.77 -0.04 -2.15
N ILE A 111 -9.67 0.66 -2.41
CA ILE A 111 -9.09 0.77 -3.76
C ILE A 111 -7.73 0.12 -3.73
N GLU A 112 -7.56 -0.93 -4.52
CA GLU A 112 -6.29 -1.60 -4.80
C GLU A 112 -5.77 -1.16 -6.15
N MET A 113 -4.49 -0.80 -6.18
CA MET A 113 -3.72 -0.55 -7.39
C MET A 113 -2.53 -1.50 -7.40
N ILE A 114 -2.43 -2.32 -8.43
CA ILE A 114 -1.30 -3.21 -8.66
C ILE A 114 -0.62 -2.80 -9.96
N GLN A 115 0.70 -2.74 -9.95
CA GLN A 115 1.50 -2.43 -11.12
C GLN A 115 2.62 -3.45 -11.27
N ASN A 116 2.62 -4.15 -12.39
CA ASN A 116 3.72 -5.03 -12.78
C ASN A 116 4.84 -4.18 -13.38
N THR A 117 6.00 -4.16 -12.73
CA THR A 117 7.12 -3.32 -13.14
C THR A 117 8.41 -3.78 -12.48
N LYS A 118 9.55 -3.43 -13.09
CA LYS A 118 10.89 -3.68 -12.56
C LYS A 118 11.37 -2.61 -11.56
N HIS A 119 10.55 -1.60 -11.30
CA HIS A 119 10.92 -0.46 -10.46
C HIS A 119 9.98 -0.33 -9.25
N ILE A 120 10.52 0.09 -8.10
CA ILE A 120 9.71 0.35 -6.91
C ILE A 120 9.07 1.73 -7.04
N ASN A 121 7.73 1.78 -7.04
CA ASN A 121 6.94 2.99 -7.34
C ASN A 121 5.87 3.35 -6.29
N ILE A 122 6.02 2.81 -5.07
CA ILE A 122 5.02 2.89 -3.99
C ILE A 122 4.58 4.32 -3.68
N TYR A 123 5.52 5.26 -3.54
CA TYR A 123 5.21 6.66 -3.27
C TYR A 123 4.27 7.28 -4.32
N ASN A 124 4.57 7.12 -5.62
CA ASN A 124 3.75 7.70 -6.67
C ASN A 124 2.37 7.04 -6.74
N MET A 125 2.29 5.72 -6.54
CA MET A 125 1.02 4.99 -6.47
C MET A 125 0.17 5.46 -5.28
N LYS A 126 0.77 5.67 -4.10
CA LYS A 126 0.09 6.27 -2.93
C LYS A 126 -0.41 7.68 -3.24
N LYS A 127 0.41 8.52 -3.87
CA LYS A 127 0.02 9.88 -4.28
C LYS A 127 -1.13 9.88 -5.27
N GLU A 128 -1.17 8.92 -6.19
CA GLU A 128 -2.27 8.79 -7.15
C GLU A 128 -3.57 8.38 -6.46
N LEU A 129 -3.54 7.35 -5.61
CA LEU A 129 -4.72 6.97 -4.82
C LEU A 129 -5.17 8.06 -3.85
N GLY A 130 -4.23 8.81 -3.28
CA GLY A 130 -4.54 9.89 -2.36
C GLY A 130 -5.32 11.05 -2.98
N LYS A 131 -5.31 11.21 -4.31
CA LYS A 131 -6.15 12.20 -5.01
C LYS A 131 -7.64 11.83 -5.03
N LEU A 132 -7.98 10.59 -4.71
CA LEU A 132 -9.36 10.08 -4.68
C LEU A 132 -10.02 10.31 -3.32
N VAL A 133 -9.19 10.55 -2.31
CA VAL A 133 -9.57 10.93 -0.95
C VAL A 133 -9.86 12.43 -0.93
N ASP A 134 -10.97 12.80 -0.33
CA ASP A 134 -11.36 14.19 -0.11
C ASP A 134 -11.56 14.45 1.40
N ASP A 135 -11.87 15.70 1.76
CA ASP A 135 -12.09 16.09 3.17
C ASP A 135 -13.29 15.37 3.82
N THR A 136 -14.14 14.71 3.02
CA THR A 136 -15.27 13.90 3.51
C THR A 136 -14.90 12.46 3.80
N SER A 137 -13.67 12.06 3.45
CA SER A 137 -13.14 10.72 3.64
C SER A 137 -12.57 10.57 5.04
N LEU A 138 -13.20 9.75 5.87
CA LEU A 138 -12.81 9.51 7.24
C LEU A 138 -11.76 8.40 7.32
N LYS A 139 -10.69 8.68 8.08
CA LYS A 139 -9.64 7.71 8.47
C LYS A 139 -9.00 6.96 7.28
N PRO A 140 -8.43 7.66 6.28
CA PRO A 140 -7.72 6.98 5.19
C PRO A 140 -6.54 6.16 5.72
N GLN A 141 -6.50 4.90 5.36
CA GLN A 141 -5.43 3.96 5.70
C GLN A 141 -4.77 3.46 4.43
N TYR A 142 -3.44 3.56 4.37
CA TYR A 142 -2.66 3.09 3.24
C TYR A 142 -1.97 1.78 3.59
N PHE A 143 -1.97 0.89 2.61
CA PHE A 143 -1.26 -0.37 2.62
C PHE A 143 -0.38 -0.42 1.38
N SER A 144 0.77 -1.05 1.47
CA SER A 144 1.67 -1.21 0.33
C SER A 144 2.44 -2.51 0.41
N TYR A 145 2.86 -3.01 -0.74
CA TYR A 145 3.87 -4.06 -0.81
C TYR A 145 4.72 -3.95 -2.08
N VAL A 146 5.91 -4.52 -2.01
CA VAL A 146 6.76 -4.82 -3.17
C VAL A 146 6.99 -6.33 -3.20
N LYS A 147 6.83 -6.92 -4.38
CA LYS A 147 7.09 -8.34 -4.65
C LYS A 147 8.17 -8.45 -5.73
N GLY A 148 9.08 -9.40 -5.53
CA GLY A 148 10.13 -9.68 -6.50
C GLY A 148 10.65 -11.09 -6.40
N LYS A 149 11.28 -11.54 -7.49
CA LYS A 149 11.91 -12.84 -7.60
C LYS A 149 13.31 -12.79 -7.01
N LEU A 150 13.68 -13.75 -6.18
CA LEU A 150 15.01 -13.82 -5.58
C LEU A 150 16.07 -14.01 -6.67
N LYS A 151 17.21 -13.33 -6.51
CA LYS A 151 18.39 -13.45 -7.41
C LYS A 151 19.30 -14.63 -7.06
N THR A 152 18.83 -15.56 -6.23
CA THR A 152 19.68 -16.60 -5.63
C THR A 152 18.97 -17.93 -5.50
N GLU A 153 19.74 -19.00 -5.68
CA GLU A 153 19.31 -20.38 -5.46
C GLU A 153 19.51 -20.87 -4.02
N LYS A 154 20.01 -19.99 -3.12
CA LYS A 154 20.18 -20.30 -1.70
C LYS A 154 18.87 -20.79 -1.06
N GLN A 155 19.00 -21.52 0.05
CA GLN A 155 17.85 -21.99 0.80
C GLN A 155 17.10 -20.80 1.43
N ILE A 156 15.80 -20.96 1.64
CA ILE A 156 14.94 -19.91 2.24
C ILE A 156 15.48 -19.43 3.58
N SER A 157 16.06 -20.33 4.39
CA SER A 157 16.71 -19.99 5.67
C SER A 157 17.86 -19.00 5.50
N ASP A 158 18.72 -19.20 4.51
CA ASP A 158 19.88 -18.35 4.25
C ASP A 158 19.44 -16.98 3.75
N VAL A 159 18.44 -16.95 2.87
CA VAL A 159 17.81 -15.72 2.38
C VAL A 159 17.20 -14.94 3.55
N ASN A 160 16.53 -15.63 4.48
CA ASN A 160 15.96 -15.00 5.66
C ASN A 160 17.04 -14.38 6.56
N THR A 161 18.19 -15.02 6.71
CA THR A 161 19.34 -14.42 7.42
C THR A 161 19.83 -13.16 6.71
N MET A 162 20.05 -13.22 5.40
CA MET A 162 20.47 -12.06 4.60
C MET A 162 19.45 -10.91 4.65
N LEU A 163 18.16 -11.22 4.64
CA LEU A 163 17.08 -10.24 4.80
C LEU A 163 17.15 -9.57 6.18
N LYS A 164 17.32 -10.36 7.25
CA LYS A 164 17.44 -9.83 8.62
C LYS A 164 18.62 -8.88 8.76
N GLU A 165 19.78 -9.24 8.22
CA GLU A 165 20.96 -8.37 8.21
C GLU A 165 20.66 -7.03 7.54
N LYS A 166 20.05 -7.05 6.34
CA LYS A 166 19.64 -5.82 5.64
C LYS A 166 18.62 -4.99 6.41
N LEU A 167 17.69 -5.63 7.10
CA LEU A 167 16.71 -4.93 7.94
C LEU A 167 17.36 -4.32 9.19
N ILE A 168 18.34 -4.99 9.80
CA ILE A 168 19.13 -4.44 10.91
C ILE A 168 19.91 -3.21 10.48
N GLU A 169 20.58 -3.26 9.31
CA GLU A 169 21.26 -2.10 8.71
C GLU A 169 20.31 -0.90 8.51
N ASN A 170 19.01 -1.16 8.34
CA ASN A 170 17.96 -0.16 8.18
C ASN A 170 17.14 0.07 9.46
N GLY A 171 17.68 -0.32 10.62
CA GLY A 171 17.15 0.07 11.93
C GLY A 171 16.09 -0.85 12.54
N ALA A 172 15.87 -2.05 11.99
CA ALA A 172 15.08 -3.08 12.66
C ALA A 172 15.85 -3.72 13.82
N ILE A 173 15.17 -3.98 14.93
CA ILE A 173 15.76 -4.58 16.14
C ILE A 173 14.95 -5.77 16.69
N LYS A 174 13.70 -5.92 16.24
CA LYS A 174 12.80 -7.00 16.65
C LYS A 174 12.36 -7.77 15.43
N PHE A 175 12.39 -9.11 15.53
CA PHE A 175 11.98 -10.01 14.46
C PHE A 175 11.10 -11.12 15.03
N ASN A 176 9.97 -11.36 14.39
CA ASN A 176 9.15 -12.54 14.63
C ASN A 176 8.92 -13.25 13.29
N SER A 177 9.53 -14.42 13.10
CA SER A 177 9.41 -15.22 11.88
C SER A 177 8.73 -16.54 12.21
N ILE A 178 7.81 -16.98 11.36
CA ILE A 178 7.19 -18.30 11.44
C ILE A 178 7.37 -19.05 10.10
N PRO A 179 7.70 -20.34 10.13
CA PRO A 179 7.69 -21.16 8.92
C PRO A 179 6.25 -21.35 8.42
N ILE A 180 6.11 -21.44 7.11
CA ILE A 180 4.89 -21.82 6.39
C ILE A 180 5.25 -22.92 5.38
N ASN A 181 4.26 -23.65 4.86
CA ASN A 181 4.51 -24.82 4.01
C ASN A 181 5.50 -24.55 2.86
N SER A 182 5.44 -23.36 2.27
CA SER A 182 6.27 -22.97 1.13
C SER A 182 7.35 -21.94 1.47
N GLY A 183 7.67 -21.71 2.74
CA GLY A 183 8.72 -20.77 3.13
C GLY A 183 8.61 -20.19 4.54
N ILE A 184 8.84 -18.89 4.66
CA ILE A 184 8.88 -18.17 5.95
C ILE A 184 8.14 -16.83 5.79
N THR A 185 7.28 -16.50 6.75
CA THR A 185 6.74 -15.15 6.89
C THR A 185 7.16 -14.55 8.22
N GLY A 186 7.20 -13.23 8.31
CA GLY A 186 7.50 -12.58 9.57
C GLY A 186 7.26 -11.09 9.59
N VAL A 187 7.53 -10.51 10.76
CA VAL A 187 7.46 -9.09 11.02
C VAL A 187 8.82 -8.63 11.53
N ALA A 188 9.33 -7.55 10.97
CA ALA A 188 10.50 -6.81 11.44
C ALA A 188 10.04 -5.45 11.96
N SER A 189 10.51 -5.03 13.12
CA SER A 189 10.12 -3.75 13.70
C SER A 189 11.19 -3.08 14.56
N ASN A 190 10.96 -1.81 14.88
CA ASN A 190 11.71 -1.09 15.90
C ASN A 190 10.77 -0.39 16.89
N ASN A 191 11.35 0.31 17.88
CA ASN A 191 10.58 1.03 18.90
C ASN A 191 10.04 2.39 18.40
N LYS A 192 10.22 2.72 17.12
CA LYS A 192 9.72 3.93 16.47
C LYS A 192 8.60 3.54 15.52
N ASN A 193 8.74 3.87 14.23
CA ASN A 193 7.68 3.74 13.23
C ASN A 193 7.95 2.62 12.22
N LEU A 194 9.05 1.88 12.36
CA LEU A 194 9.31 0.75 11.47
C LEU A 194 8.48 -0.45 11.92
N LYS A 195 7.52 -0.85 11.10
CA LYS A 195 6.81 -2.13 11.21
C LYS A 195 6.59 -2.70 9.81
N LEU A 196 7.40 -3.68 9.46
CA LEU A 196 7.45 -4.27 8.14
C LEU A 196 7.09 -5.74 8.19
N ASN A 197 6.14 -6.17 7.36
CA ASN A 197 5.85 -7.58 7.15
C ASN A 197 6.66 -8.06 5.96
N TYR A 198 7.10 -9.31 6.03
CA TYR A 198 7.77 -9.96 4.92
C TYR A 198 7.31 -11.40 4.74
N SER A 199 7.48 -11.90 3.53
CA SER A 199 7.39 -13.32 3.20
C SER A 199 8.48 -13.69 2.22
N ILE A 200 9.13 -14.82 2.46
CA ILE A 200 10.04 -15.49 1.54
C ILE A 200 9.41 -16.83 1.23
N SER A 201 9.16 -17.14 -0.04
CA SER A 201 8.49 -18.38 -0.39
C SER A 201 8.96 -18.96 -1.72
N GLU A 202 8.83 -20.27 -1.87
CA GLU A 202 9.21 -21.04 -3.05
C GLU A 202 8.00 -21.77 -3.62
N TYR A 203 7.75 -21.54 -4.92
CA TYR A 203 6.71 -22.21 -5.70
C TYR A 203 7.28 -22.58 -7.08
N SER A 204 6.47 -23.19 -7.94
CA SER A 204 6.88 -23.61 -9.29
C SER A 204 7.52 -22.50 -10.15
N GLY A 205 7.17 -21.23 -9.92
CA GLY A 205 7.75 -20.07 -10.61
C GLY A 205 9.11 -19.60 -10.09
N GLY A 206 9.59 -20.16 -8.97
CA GLY A 206 10.83 -19.81 -8.29
C GLY A 206 10.62 -19.31 -6.87
N LYS A 207 11.65 -18.65 -6.33
CA LYS A 207 11.63 -18.08 -4.99
C LYS A 207 11.31 -16.59 -5.04
N TYR A 208 10.49 -16.12 -4.10
CA TYR A 208 9.99 -14.75 -4.07
C TYR A 208 10.20 -14.13 -2.70
N LEU A 209 10.47 -12.81 -2.70
CA LEU A 209 10.43 -11.95 -1.53
C LEU A 209 9.26 -10.99 -1.69
N ILE A 210 8.46 -10.85 -0.64
CA ILE A 210 7.44 -9.81 -0.52
C ILE A 210 7.72 -9.02 0.74
N LEU A 211 7.73 -7.69 0.64
CA LEU A 211 7.79 -6.76 1.78
C LEU A 211 6.54 -5.89 1.76
N GLY A 212 5.89 -5.64 2.90
CA GLY A 212 4.68 -4.82 2.94
C GLY A 212 4.31 -4.23 4.29
N THR A 213 3.56 -3.13 4.26
CA THR A 213 3.03 -2.44 5.44
C THR A 213 1.56 -2.05 5.26
N PRO A 214 0.80 -1.87 6.35
CA PRO A 214 0.96 -2.57 7.62
C PRO A 214 0.63 -4.07 7.52
N ILE A 215 0.13 -4.56 6.38
CA ILE A 215 -0.08 -5.98 6.04
C ILE A 215 0.18 -6.21 4.55
N ILE A 216 0.54 -7.45 4.17
CA ILE A 216 0.64 -7.87 2.76
C ILE A 216 -0.75 -8.30 2.29
N PHE A 217 -1.20 -7.77 1.15
CA PHE A 217 -2.53 -8.05 0.58
C PHE A 217 -2.48 -8.69 -0.81
N THR A 218 -1.31 -9.18 -1.22
CA THR A 218 -1.14 -9.99 -2.43
C THR A 218 -0.88 -11.44 -2.07
N THR A 219 -0.98 -12.30 -3.07
CA THR A 219 -0.63 -13.71 -3.01
C THR A 219 0.60 -14.01 -3.86
N TYR A 220 1.06 -15.26 -3.77
CA TYR A 220 2.23 -15.76 -4.46
C TYR A 220 1.96 -16.03 -5.95
#